data_AF-A0A2R2MIL1-F1
#
_entry.id   AF-A0A2R2MIL1-F1
#
_cell.length_a   1.000
_cell.length_b   1.000
_cell.length_c   1.000
_cell.angle_alpha   90.00
_cell.angle_beta   90.00
_cell.angle_gamma   90.00
#
_symmetry.space_group_name_H-M   'P 1'
#
loop_
_entity.id
_entity.type
_entity.pdbx_description
1 polymer ?
#
loop_
_entity_poly.entity_id
_entity_poly.type
_entity_poly.pdbx_seq_one_letter_code
_entity_poly.pdbx_strand_id
1 'polypeptide(L)'
;MTAKRELLKRNQELEKLNLELSNQIKVLEKSLEASPQEKDILIRRLTSEIQEIQHSSLTQDVLCQSLSEETNNLKKRLKETAEECQRLAQQLGERERSVENCRKPSAGGSGQIDADVDSLKRRIAQLETQLKEVASMNQRWQNYNEQREQYVRKVQQDCSELETRLKHQHIDPTAAMSENQQKAVDAMLLKYKQKLQNAEDEKQKVEEELMAERREKVALRETVQALTARVDELEHQAQYSRASQSGDDVDILKTQIQIFKDDFEQERRDRETAQGKVHELEDELRIVKQQLEMFQRDAMTSMQRRRQEALQEYERQYYNQHNQGLVARGGNYPRAGNLYMDSNVVADGDDEDDTQEPEGGFDEIDGFDMVDGPIPQGKQSSDFLECPKCQKAYRTEQHTELLEHIDVCCD
;
A
#
# COMPACT_ATOMS: atom_id res chain seq x y z
N MET A 1 -62.49 -59.78 -29.10
CA MET A 1 -61.95 -59.98 -27.73
C MET A 1 -60.64 -59.23 -27.49
N THR A 2 -59.73 -59.15 -28.46
CA THR A 2 -58.45 -58.42 -28.40
C THR A 2 -58.61 -56.89 -28.25
N ALA A 3 -59.39 -56.25 -29.13
CA ALA A 3 -59.64 -54.81 -29.08
C ALA A 3 -60.23 -54.32 -27.74
N LYS A 4 -61.10 -55.12 -27.10
CA LYS A 4 -61.68 -54.82 -25.79
C LYS A 4 -60.62 -54.87 -24.66
N ARG A 5 -59.63 -55.77 -24.76
CA ARG A 5 -58.53 -55.85 -23.78
C ARG A 5 -57.53 -54.71 -23.96
N GLU A 6 -57.24 -54.31 -25.20
CA GLU A 6 -56.37 -53.16 -25.49
C GLU A 6 -57.00 -51.84 -25.00
N LEU A 7 -58.29 -51.64 -25.25
CA LEU A 7 -59.03 -50.51 -24.70
C LEU A 7 -59.02 -50.48 -23.17
N LEU A 8 -59.14 -51.64 -22.51
CA LEU A 8 -59.07 -51.73 -21.05
C LEU A 8 -57.69 -51.32 -20.52
N LYS A 9 -56.60 -51.77 -21.17
CA LYS A 9 -55.23 -51.38 -20.79
C LYS A 9 -55.00 -49.88 -20.99
N ARG A 10 -55.43 -49.33 -22.13
CA ARG A 10 -55.35 -47.89 -22.43
C ARG A 10 -56.10 -47.07 -21.39
N ASN A 11 -57.29 -47.51 -20.97
CA ASN A 11 -58.08 -46.85 -19.94
C ASN A 11 -57.39 -46.90 -18.57
N GLN A 12 -56.78 -48.04 -18.20
CA GLN A 12 -56.00 -48.14 -16.96
C GLN A 12 -54.76 -47.23 -16.97
N GLU A 13 -54.09 -47.09 -18.12
CA GLU A 13 -52.97 -46.15 -18.29
C GLU A 13 -53.43 -44.70 -18.18
N LEU A 14 -54.57 -44.35 -18.78
CA LEU A 14 -55.17 -43.03 -18.67
C LEU A 14 -55.61 -42.70 -17.24
N GLU A 15 -56.17 -43.67 -16.51
CA GLU A 15 -56.52 -43.51 -15.09
C GLU A 15 -55.28 -43.26 -14.22
N LYS A 16 -54.20 -44.02 -14.46
CA LYS A 16 -52.91 -43.79 -13.77
C LYS A 16 -52.35 -42.40 -14.06
N LEU A 17 -52.36 -42.00 -15.34
CA LEU A 17 -51.86 -40.69 -15.75
C LEU A 17 -52.72 -39.56 -15.17
N ASN A 18 -54.04 -39.71 -15.14
CA ASN A 18 -54.94 -38.74 -14.51
C ASN A 18 -54.70 -38.63 -13.00
N LEU A 19 -54.42 -39.74 -12.31
CA LEU A 19 -54.08 -39.73 -10.90
C LEU A 19 -52.74 -39.03 -10.64
N GLU A 20 -51.74 -39.31 -11.47
CA GLU A 20 -50.42 -38.65 -11.45
C GLU A 20 -50.57 -37.13 -11.63
N LEU A 21 -51.31 -36.70 -12.66
CA LEU A 21 -51.58 -35.29 -12.91
C LEU A 21 -52.34 -34.64 -11.75
N SER A 22 -53.37 -35.31 -11.22
CA SER A 22 -54.14 -34.79 -10.09
C SER A 22 -53.27 -34.61 -8.84
N ASN A 23 -52.35 -35.54 -8.59
CA ASN A 23 -51.40 -35.42 -7.49
C ASN A 23 -50.42 -34.27 -7.71
N GLN A 24 -49.91 -34.09 -8.93
CA GLN A 24 -49.04 -32.96 -9.28
C GLN A 24 -49.76 -31.62 -9.11
N ILE A 25 -51.01 -31.52 -9.57
CA ILE A 25 -51.85 -30.32 -9.38
C ILE A 25 -52.01 -30.01 -7.89
N LYS A 26 -52.33 -31.01 -7.05
CA LYS A 26 -52.45 -30.82 -5.60
C LYS A 26 -51.15 -30.33 -4.93
N VAL A 27 -50.00 -30.79 -5.40
CA VAL A 27 -48.70 -30.34 -4.88
C VAL A 27 -48.44 -28.87 -5.28
N LEU A 28 -48.77 -28.51 -6.52
CA LEU A 28 -48.64 -27.13 -7.00
C LEU A 28 -49.62 -26.19 -6.31
N GLU A 29 -50.88 -26.60 -6.09
CA GLU A 29 -51.88 -25.84 -5.33
C GLU A 29 -51.39 -25.56 -3.91
N LYS A 30 -50.90 -26.58 -3.19
CA LYS A 30 -50.30 -26.42 -1.85
C LYS A 30 -49.09 -25.49 -1.87
N SER A 31 -48.26 -25.54 -2.91
CA SER A 31 -47.12 -24.64 -3.05
C SER A 31 -47.55 -23.19 -3.36
N LEU A 32 -48.68 -23.01 -4.07
CA LEU A 32 -49.27 -21.70 -4.33
C LEU A 32 -49.90 -21.10 -3.06
N GLU A 33 -50.63 -21.93 -2.29
CA GLU A 33 -51.27 -21.58 -1.02
C GLU A 33 -50.28 -21.32 0.12
N ALA A 34 -49.03 -21.79 -0.03
CA ALA A 34 -47.96 -21.54 0.93
C ALA A 34 -47.75 -20.04 1.16
N SER A 35 -47.58 -19.69 2.44
CA SER A 35 -47.38 -18.31 2.88
C SER A 35 -46.13 -17.71 2.25
N PRO A 36 -46.07 -16.39 1.98
CA PRO A 36 -44.85 -15.71 1.56
C PRO A 36 -43.63 -16.04 2.44
N GLN A 37 -43.84 -16.20 3.76
CA GLN A 37 -42.77 -16.59 4.70
C GLN A 37 -42.25 -18.01 4.46
N GLU A 38 -43.10 -18.96 4.10
CA GLU A 38 -42.71 -20.35 3.79
C GLU A 38 -41.94 -20.42 2.47
N LYS A 39 -42.35 -19.60 1.49
CA LYS A 39 -41.65 -19.43 0.21
C LYS A 39 -40.27 -18.82 0.43
N ASP A 40 -40.14 -17.80 1.27
CA ASP A 40 -38.84 -17.19 1.61
C ASP A 40 -37.90 -18.16 2.33
N ILE A 41 -38.43 -18.99 3.24
CA ILE A 41 -37.65 -20.05 3.90
C ILE A 41 -37.15 -21.08 2.90
N LEU A 42 -38.01 -21.52 1.97
CA LEU A 42 -37.63 -22.46 0.92
C LEU A 42 -36.59 -21.86 -0.04
N ILE A 43 -36.75 -20.60 -0.44
CA ILE A 43 -35.79 -19.89 -1.29
C ILE A 43 -34.43 -19.81 -0.62
N ARG A 44 -34.38 -19.45 0.67
CA ARG A 44 -33.11 -19.41 1.43
C ARG A 44 -32.46 -20.78 1.52
N ARG A 45 -33.23 -21.84 1.78
CA ARG A 45 -32.71 -23.22 1.80
C ARG A 45 -32.15 -23.61 0.44
N LEU A 46 -32.90 -23.42 -0.64
CA LEU A 46 -32.46 -23.76 -1.99
C LEU A 46 -31.25 -22.95 -2.43
N THR A 47 -31.18 -21.67 -2.03
CA THR A 47 -30.03 -20.82 -2.31
C THR A 47 -28.79 -21.29 -1.55
N SER A 48 -28.94 -21.70 -0.28
CA SER A 48 -27.85 -22.32 0.49
C SER A 48 -27.38 -23.64 -0.14
N GLU A 49 -28.31 -24.49 -0.58
CA GLU A 49 -27.99 -25.77 -1.22
C GLU A 49 -27.30 -25.57 -2.58
N ILE A 50 -27.74 -24.58 -3.37
CA ILE A 50 -27.07 -24.18 -4.61
C ILE A 50 -25.66 -23.66 -4.32
N GLN A 51 -25.47 -22.84 -3.29
CA GLN A 51 -24.16 -22.33 -2.90
C GLN A 51 -23.23 -23.45 -2.44
N GLU A 52 -23.73 -24.43 -1.69
CA GLU A 52 -22.97 -25.61 -1.27
C GLU A 52 -22.55 -26.47 -2.47
N ILE A 53 -23.46 -26.70 -3.41
CA ILE A 53 -23.17 -27.43 -4.65
C ILE A 53 -22.12 -26.67 -5.46
N GLN A 54 -22.26 -25.36 -5.64
CA GLN A 54 -21.28 -24.52 -6.34
C GLN A 54 -19.91 -24.57 -5.66
N HIS A 55 -19.86 -24.45 -4.33
CA HIS A 55 -18.61 -24.54 -3.59
C HIS A 55 -17.96 -25.92 -3.75
N SER A 56 -18.74 -27.00 -3.64
CA SER A 56 -18.23 -28.36 -3.86
C SER A 56 -17.68 -28.55 -5.29
N SER A 57 -18.37 -28.02 -6.30
CA SER A 57 -17.91 -28.05 -7.70
C SER A 57 -16.60 -27.28 -7.87
N LEU A 58 -16.48 -26.07 -7.32
CA LEU A 58 -15.25 -25.27 -7.40
C LEU A 58 -14.07 -26.00 -6.73
N THR A 59 -14.29 -26.61 -5.57
CA THR A 59 -13.24 -27.41 -4.92
C THR A 59 -12.85 -28.63 -5.74
N GLN A 60 -13.82 -29.29 -6.38
CA GLN A 60 -13.56 -30.41 -7.28
C GLN A 60 -12.76 -29.98 -8.52
N ASP A 61 -13.06 -28.82 -9.09
CA ASP A 61 -12.37 -28.28 -10.27
C ASP A 61 -10.90 -27.97 -9.95
N VAL A 62 -10.63 -27.34 -8.80
CA VAL A 62 -9.25 -27.06 -8.34
C VAL A 62 -8.46 -28.36 -8.13
N LEU A 63 -9.08 -29.38 -7.52
CA LEU A 63 -8.44 -30.68 -7.36
C LEU A 63 -8.17 -31.36 -8.71
N CYS A 64 -9.11 -31.31 -9.66
CA CYS A 64 -8.91 -31.85 -11.01
C CYS A 64 -7.77 -31.13 -11.75
N GLN A 65 -7.67 -29.80 -11.62
CA GLN A 65 -6.59 -29.01 -12.20
C GLN A 65 -5.24 -29.41 -11.59
N SER A 66 -5.14 -29.46 -10.26
CA SER A 66 -3.90 -29.86 -9.57
C SER A 66 -3.47 -31.29 -9.94
N LEU A 67 -4.40 -32.24 -9.99
CA LEU A 67 -4.10 -33.62 -10.41
C LEU A 67 -3.63 -33.69 -11.88
N SER A 68 -4.21 -32.88 -12.76
CA SER A 68 -3.77 -32.79 -14.16
C SER A 68 -2.37 -32.19 -14.27
N GLU A 69 -2.07 -31.14 -13.51
CA GLU A 69 -0.75 -30.51 -13.44
C GLU A 69 0.31 -31.49 -12.93
N GLU A 70 0.05 -32.18 -11.83
CA GLU A 70 0.94 -33.23 -11.30
C GLU A 70 1.14 -34.36 -12.32
N THR A 71 0.08 -34.79 -13.01
CA THR A 71 0.20 -35.80 -14.06
C THR A 71 1.07 -35.32 -15.22
N ASN A 72 0.95 -34.06 -15.62
CA ASN A 72 1.76 -33.47 -16.68
C ASN A 72 3.22 -33.29 -16.24
N ASN A 73 3.46 -32.90 -14.99
CA ASN A 73 4.79 -32.81 -14.40
C ASN A 73 5.47 -34.18 -14.37
N LEU A 74 4.76 -35.22 -13.94
CA LEU A 74 5.27 -36.60 -13.95
C LEU A 74 5.57 -37.08 -15.37
N LYS A 75 4.69 -36.80 -16.35
CA LYS A 75 4.97 -37.11 -17.77
C LYS A 75 6.21 -36.40 -18.28
N LYS A 76 6.41 -35.12 -17.93
CA LYS A 76 7.60 -34.35 -18.31
C LYS A 76 8.86 -34.95 -17.70
N ARG A 77 8.86 -35.24 -16.39
CA ARG A 77 10.00 -35.90 -15.72
C ARG A 77 10.30 -37.26 -16.32
N LEU A 78 9.26 -38.06 -16.63
CA LEU A 78 9.43 -39.35 -17.28
C LEU A 78 10.09 -39.18 -18.66
N LYS A 79 9.64 -38.20 -19.45
CA LYS A 79 10.23 -37.89 -20.75
C LYS A 79 11.71 -37.49 -20.62
N GLU A 80 12.04 -36.59 -19.69
CA GLU A 80 13.43 -36.18 -19.42
C GLU A 80 14.30 -37.39 -19.01
N THR A 81 13.79 -38.27 -18.14
CA THR A 81 14.53 -39.48 -17.76
C THR A 81 14.69 -40.45 -18.93
N ALA A 82 13.69 -40.56 -19.82
CA ALA A 82 13.77 -41.40 -21.00
C ALA A 82 14.79 -40.85 -22.02
N GLU A 83 14.83 -39.53 -22.21
CA GLU A 83 15.83 -38.85 -23.04
C GLU A 83 17.25 -39.05 -22.48
N GLU A 84 17.43 -38.97 -21.16
CA GLU A 84 18.71 -39.25 -20.52
C GLU A 84 19.14 -40.72 -20.70
N CYS A 85 18.22 -41.67 -20.52
CA CYS A 85 18.50 -43.08 -20.80
C CYS A 85 18.86 -43.31 -22.27
N GLN A 86 18.19 -42.61 -23.21
CA GLN A 86 18.49 -42.70 -24.64
C GLN A 86 19.87 -42.11 -24.96
N ARG A 87 20.24 -40.99 -24.33
CA ARG A 87 21.56 -40.37 -24.45
C ARG A 87 22.67 -41.31 -23.97
N LEU A 88 22.48 -41.93 -22.80
CA LEU A 88 23.40 -42.94 -22.28
C LEU A 88 23.52 -44.15 -23.22
N ALA A 89 22.42 -44.62 -23.79
CA ALA A 89 22.43 -45.71 -24.76
C ALA A 89 23.18 -45.34 -26.06
N GLN A 90 23.02 -44.10 -26.55
CA GLN A 90 23.78 -43.60 -27.70
C GLN A 90 25.27 -43.52 -27.40
N GLN A 91 25.66 -42.99 -26.23
CA GLN A 91 27.06 -42.94 -25.79
C GLN A 91 27.69 -44.33 -25.69
N LEU A 92 26.95 -45.32 -25.19
CA LEU A 92 27.41 -46.71 -25.17
C LEU A 92 27.59 -47.26 -26.59
N GLY A 93 26.63 -47.04 -27.49
CA GLY A 93 26.72 -47.49 -28.88
C GLY A 93 27.84 -46.78 -29.68
N GLU A 94 28.10 -45.49 -29.43
CA GLU A 94 29.22 -44.76 -30.01
C GLU A 94 30.57 -45.26 -29.48
N ARG A 95 30.64 -45.57 -28.18
CA ARG A 95 31.81 -46.17 -27.56
C ARG A 95 32.07 -47.58 -28.10
N GLU A 96 31.02 -48.37 -28.35
CA GLU A 96 31.11 -49.66 -29.03
C GLU A 96 31.57 -49.52 -30.49
N ARG A 97 31.02 -48.57 -31.27
CA ARG A 97 31.50 -48.31 -32.65
C ARG A 97 32.93 -47.78 -32.70
N SER A 98 33.34 -46.98 -31.72
CA SER A 98 34.71 -46.47 -31.59
C SER A 98 35.69 -47.59 -31.21
N VAL A 99 35.22 -48.65 -30.55
CA VAL A 99 35.97 -49.90 -30.30
C VAL A 99 35.99 -50.80 -31.55
N GLU A 100 34.90 -50.84 -32.32
CA GLU A 100 34.78 -51.60 -33.59
C GLU A 100 35.69 -51.03 -34.70
N ASN A 101 35.85 -49.70 -34.78
CA ASN A 101 36.71 -49.04 -35.78
C ASN A 101 38.23 -49.23 -35.54
N CYS A 102 38.64 -49.85 -34.42
CA CYS A 102 40.02 -50.18 -34.11
C CYS A 102 40.35 -51.69 -34.26
N ARG A 103 39.42 -52.51 -34.76
CA ARG A 103 39.65 -53.96 -34.88
C ARG A 103 39.06 -54.54 -36.15
N LYS A 104 39.90 -54.80 -37.14
CA LYS A 104 40.11 -56.16 -37.67
C LYS A 104 41.58 -56.33 -38.08
N PRO A 105 42.16 -57.54 -38.06
CA PRO A 105 41.50 -58.83 -37.85
C PRO A 105 42.13 -59.65 -36.71
N SER A 106 41.31 -60.34 -35.92
CA SER A 106 41.73 -61.61 -35.30
C SER A 106 40.54 -62.42 -34.81
N ALA A 107 40.67 -63.72 -35.00
CA ALA A 107 39.79 -64.78 -34.54
C ALA A 107 39.40 -64.63 -33.06
N GLY A 108 38.13 -64.91 -32.73
CA GLY A 108 37.68 -64.99 -31.34
C GLY A 108 36.17 -64.77 -31.15
N GLY A 109 35.33 -65.59 -31.80
CA GLY A 109 33.87 -65.49 -31.70
C GLY A 109 33.21 -66.41 -30.66
N SER A 110 33.95 -66.96 -29.69
CA SER A 110 33.36 -67.82 -28.63
C SER A 110 32.88 -67.02 -27.41
N GLY A 111 33.51 -65.88 -27.10
CA GLY A 111 33.22 -65.13 -25.86
C GLY A 111 31.85 -64.43 -25.83
N GLN A 112 31.31 -64.02 -26.99
CA GLN A 112 30.00 -63.36 -27.05
C GLN A 112 28.84 -64.36 -26.85
N ILE A 113 28.97 -65.56 -27.44
CA ILE A 113 28.02 -66.66 -27.25
C ILE A 113 28.09 -67.18 -25.81
N ASP A 114 29.29 -67.32 -25.24
CA ASP A 114 29.44 -67.70 -23.83
C ASP A 114 28.82 -66.64 -22.88
N ALA A 115 28.96 -65.35 -23.17
CA ALA A 115 28.35 -64.29 -22.37
C ALA A 115 26.80 -64.29 -22.44
N ASP A 116 26.23 -64.55 -23.62
CA ASP A 116 24.77 -64.67 -23.80
C ASP A 116 24.24 -65.96 -23.17
N VAL A 117 24.97 -67.07 -23.31
CA VAL A 117 24.66 -68.35 -22.64
C VAL A 117 24.72 -68.18 -21.13
N ASP A 118 25.69 -67.45 -20.58
CA ASP A 118 25.79 -67.19 -19.15
C ASP A 118 24.74 -66.17 -18.66
N SER A 119 24.28 -65.26 -19.51
CA SER A 119 23.11 -64.41 -19.25
C SER A 119 21.83 -65.23 -19.16
N LEU A 120 21.60 -66.13 -20.12
CA LEU A 120 20.43 -67.03 -20.13
C LEU A 120 20.47 -68.02 -18.96
N LYS A 121 21.63 -68.60 -18.62
CA LYS A 121 21.79 -69.44 -17.42
C LYS A 121 21.45 -68.67 -16.14
N ARG A 122 21.91 -67.42 -16.01
CA ARG A 122 21.55 -66.56 -14.87
C ARG A 122 20.04 -66.29 -14.83
N ARG A 123 19.41 -66.06 -15.98
CA ARG A 123 17.96 -65.86 -16.06
C ARG A 123 17.17 -67.12 -15.70
N ILE A 124 17.61 -68.30 -16.15
CA ILE A 124 17.02 -69.59 -15.79
C ILE A 124 17.15 -69.81 -14.28
N ALA A 125 18.34 -69.61 -13.70
CA ALA A 125 18.55 -69.74 -12.25
C ALA A 125 17.67 -68.75 -11.45
N GLN A 126 17.47 -67.54 -11.96
CA GLN A 126 16.57 -66.56 -11.35
C GLN A 126 15.11 -67.02 -11.42
N LEU A 127 14.65 -67.53 -12.56
CA LEU A 127 13.29 -68.06 -12.72
C LEU A 127 13.06 -69.30 -11.84
N GLU A 128 14.04 -70.18 -11.71
CA GLU A 128 13.98 -71.33 -10.79
C GLU A 128 13.85 -70.90 -9.32
N THR A 129 14.55 -69.84 -8.93
CA THR A 129 14.44 -69.27 -7.58
C THR A 129 13.06 -68.67 -7.36
N GLN A 130 12.54 -67.89 -8.32
CA GLN A 130 11.19 -67.34 -8.28
C GLN A 130 10.12 -68.45 -8.25
N LEU A 131 10.30 -69.53 -9.01
CA LEU A 131 9.39 -70.68 -8.98
C LEU A 131 9.37 -71.34 -7.59
N LYS A 132 10.54 -71.52 -6.97
CA LYS A 132 10.66 -72.06 -5.60
C LYS A 132 9.99 -71.15 -4.57
N GLU A 133 10.16 -69.84 -4.71
CA GLU A 133 9.52 -68.85 -3.83
C GLU A 133 7.99 -68.91 -3.96
N VAL A 134 7.46 -68.88 -5.19
CA VAL A 134 6.02 -68.99 -5.45
C VAL A 134 5.47 -70.32 -4.94
N ALA A 135 6.18 -71.44 -5.15
CA ALA A 135 5.79 -72.74 -4.61
C ALA A 135 5.75 -72.71 -3.06
N SER A 136 6.74 -72.10 -2.41
CA SER A 136 6.76 -71.96 -0.95
C SER A 136 5.63 -71.05 -0.43
N MET A 137 5.29 -69.99 -1.16
CA MET A 137 4.16 -69.11 -0.82
C MET A 137 2.84 -69.83 -0.99
N ASN A 138 2.70 -70.61 -2.06
CA ASN A 138 1.51 -71.40 -2.31
C ASN A 138 1.33 -72.48 -1.24
N GLN A 139 2.41 -73.15 -0.81
CA GLN A 139 2.36 -74.10 0.31
C GLN A 139 1.90 -73.42 1.61
N ARG A 140 2.41 -72.22 1.92
CA ARG A 140 1.96 -71.44 3.09
C ARG A 140 0.49 -71.04 2.99
N TRP A 141 0.05 -70.63 1.80
CA TRP A 141 -1.35 -70.28 1.56
C TRP A 141 -2.27 -71.49 1.69
N GLN A 142 -1.87 -72.66 1.19
CA GLN A 142 -2.60 -73.92 1.38
C GLN A 142 -2.74 -74.28 2.86
N ASN A 143 -1.64 -74.23 3.63
CA ASN A 143 -1.68 -74.49 5.07
C ASN A 143 -2.61 -73.51 5.81
N TYR A 144 -2.59 -72.23 5.46
CA TYR A 144 -3.51 -71.23 6.02
C TYR A 144 -4.96 -71.51 5.63
N ASN A 145 -5.21 -71.85 4.37
CA ASN A 145 -6.56 -72.19 3.89
C ASN A 145 -7.11 -73.42 4.61
N GLU A 146 -6.28 -74.45 4.79
CA GLU A 146 -6.65 -75.66 5.54
C GLU A 146 -6.97 -75.36 7.01
N GLN A 147 -6.15 -74.53 7.68
CA GLN A 147 -6.43 -74.07 9.04
C GLN A 147 -7.72 -73.25 9.12
N ARG A 148 -7.97 -72.36 8.15
CA ARG A 148 -9.22 -71.58 8.06
C ARG A 148 -10.43 -72.51 7.89
N GLU A 149 -10.32 -73.53 7.04
CA GLU A 149 -11.38 -74.52 6.84
C GLU A 149 -11.63 -75.37 8.09
N GLN A 150 -10.59 -75.72 8.85
CA GLN A 150 -10.74 -76.38 10.14
C GLN A 150 -11.43 -75.47 11.16
N TYR A 151 -11.07 -74.18 11.22
CA TYR A 151 -11.73 -73.20 12.09
C TYR A 151 -13.20 -73.01 11.72
N VAL A 152 -13.52 -72.85 10.43
CA VAL A 152 -14.90 -72.74 9.96
C VAL A 152 -15.70 -73.99 10.30
N ARG A 153 -15.15 -75.19 10.10
CA ARG A 153 -15.78 -76.45 10.50
C ARG A 153 -16.05 -76.49 12.00
N LYS A 154 -15.11 -76.05 12.83
CA LYS A 154 -15.28 -75.96 14.29
C LYS A 154 -16.40 -74.99 14.66
N VAL A 155 -16.40 -73.78 14.09
CA VAL A 155 -17.47 -72.79 14.33
C VAL A 155 -18.84 -73.33 13.87
N GLN A 156 -18.90 -74.03 12.74
CA GLN A 156 -20.14 -74.67 12.28
C GLN A 156 -20.61 -75.76 13.25
N GLN A 157 -19.68 -76.55 13.81
CA GLN A 157 -19.99 -77.53 14.84
C GLN A 157 -20.49 -76.86 16.12
N ASP A 158 -19.83 -75.80 16.59
CA ASP A 158 -20.22 -75.04 17.78
C ASP A 158 -21.61 -74.39 17.58
N CYS A 159 -21.89 -73.84 16.40
CA CYS A 159 -23.20 -73.32 16.04
C CYS A 159 -24.27 -74.43 16.03
N SER A 160 -23.97 -75.59 15.45
CA SER A 160 -24.88 -76.75 15.45
C SER A 160 -25.14 -77.28 16.88
N GLU A 161 -24.12 -77.29 17.72
CA GLU A 161 -24.24 -77.66 19.13
C GLU A 161 -25.08 -76.64 19.90
N LEU A 162 -24.89 -75.33 19.66
CA LEU A 162 -25.73 -74.29 20.25
C LEU A 162 -27.18 -74.38 19.74
N GLU A 163 -27.40 -74.63 18.45
CA GLU A 163 -28.74 -74.83 17.89
C GLU A 163 -29.43 -76.05 18.47
N THR A 164 -28.71 -77.16 18.64
CA THR A 164 -29.26 -78.36 19.29
C THR A 164 -29.52 -78.10 20.76
N ARG A 165 -28.63 -77.40 21.48
CA ARG A 165 -28.87 -76.97 22.87
C ARG A 165 -30.09 -76.06 22.96
N LEU A 166 -30.31 -75.16 22.01
CA LEU A 166 -31.48 -74.28 21.96
C LEU A 166 -32.76 -75.06 21.67
N LYS A 167 -32.70 -76.06 20.77
CA LYS A 167 -33.80 -77.01 20.51
C LYS A 167 -34.10 -77.92 21.71
N HIS A 168 -33.09 -78.36 22.46
CA HIS A 168 -33.26 -79.14 23.68
C HIS A 168 -33.61 -78.27 24.90
N GLN A 169 -33.34 -76.95 24.85
CA GLN A 169 -33.79 -75.92 25.79
C GLN A 169 -35.19 -75.39 25.46
N HIS A 170 -35.88 -75.90 24.43
CA HIS A 170 -37.34 -75.92 24.42
C HIS A 170 -37.87 -76.92 25.48
N ILE A 171 -37.46 -76.66 26.72
CA ILE A 171 -38.18 -76.97 27.94
C ILE A 171 -39.27 -75.88 28.01
N ASP A 172 -40.52 -76.32 28.07
CA ASP A 172 -41.74 -75.59 28.45
C ASP A 172 -41.78 -74.04 28.33
N PRO A 173 -42.71 -73.47 27.54
CA PRO A 173 -42.96 -72.02 27.48
C PRO A 173 -43.43 -71.36 28.81
N THR A 174 -43.44 -72.10 29.92
CA THR A 174 -44.02 -71.70 31.21
C THR A 174 -43.02 -71.24 32.26
N ALA A 175 -41.71 -71.29 31.99
CA ALA A 175 -40.72 -70.60 32.83
C ALA A 175 -40.60 -69.13 32.42
N ALA A 176 -41.67 -68.35 32.67
CA ALA A 176 -41.60 -66.91 32.65
C ALA A 176 -40.46 -66.44 33.58
N MET A 177 -39.65 -65.45 33.15
CA MET A 177 -38.82 -64.68 34.08
C MET A 177 -39.67 -64.36 35.31
N SER A 178 -39.13 -64.57 36.52
CA SER A 178 -39.88 -64.25 37.74
C SER A 178 -40.40 -62.81 37.62
N GLU A 179 -41.65 -62.57 37.99
CA GLU A 179 -42.29 -61.25 37.86
C GLU A 179 -41.44 -60.12 38.48
N ASN A 180 -40.68 -60.41 39.54
CA ASN A 180 -39.72 -59.49 40.16
C ASN A 180 -38.52 -59.16 39.26
N GLN A 181 -38.05 -60.14 38.53
CA GLN A 181 -36.96 -60.05 37.57
C GLN A 181 -37.39 -59.21 36.36
N GLN A 182 -38.63 -59.37 35.89
CA GLN A 182 -39.20 -58.53 34.83
C GLN A 182 -39.38 -57.08 35.30
N LYS A 183 -39.94 -56.85 36.49
CA LYS A 183 -40.06 -55.51 37.08
C LYS A 183 -38.71 -54.81 37.25
N ALA A 184 -37.64 -55.53 37.58
CA ALA A 184 -36.30 -54.97 37.69
C ALA A 184 -35.73 -54.53 36.33
N VAL A 185 -35.98 -55.32 35.28
CA VAL A 185 -35.62 -54.96 33.90
C VAL A 185 -36.40 -53.74 33.44
N ASP A 186 -37.71 -53.70 33.68
CA ASP A 186 -38.56 -52.58 33.27
C ASP A 186 -38.20 -51.28 34.00
N ALA A 187 -37.89 -51.35 35.30
CA ALA A 187 -37.40 -50.20 36.07
C ALA A 187 -36.05 -49.70 35.56
N MET A 188 -35.16 -50.61 35.16
CA MET A 188 -33.87 -50.27 34.57
C MET A 188 -34.06 -49.61 33.19
N LEU A 189 -34.94 -50.16 32.35
CA LEU A 189 -35.29 -49.58 31.04
C LEU A 189 -35.88 -48.19 31.20
N LEU A 190 -36.77 -47.96 32.17
CA LEU A 190 -37.35 -46.65 32.41
C LEU A 190 -36.29 -45.64 32.85
N LYS A 191 -35.37 -46.04 33.74
CA LYS A 191 -34.24 -45.19 34.17
C LYS A 191 -33.34 -44.83 33.00
N TYR A 192 -33.02 -45.77 32.12
CA TYR A 192 -32.20 -45.50 30.94
C TYR A 192 -32.93 -44.67 29.89
N LYS A 193 -34.23 -44.89 29.68
CA LYS A 193 -35.07 -44.01 28.83
C LYS A 193 -35.06 -42.58 29.35
N GLN A 194 -35.20 -42.39 30.66
CA GLN A 194 -35.18 -41.04 31.24
C GLN A 194 -33.79 -40.39 31.14
N LYS A 195 -32.71 -41.15 31.33
CA LYS A 195 -31.35 -40.65 31.08
C LYS A 195 -31.11 -40.28 29.62
N LEU A 196 -31.64 -41.08 28.70
CA LEU A 196 -31.55 -40.82 27.26
C LEU A 196 -32.29 -39.53 26.91
N GLN A 197 -33.51 -39.36 27.43
CA GLN A 197 -34.30 -38.14 27.23
C GLN A 197 -33.56 -36.91 27.77
N ASN A 198 -33.02 -36.97 28.98
CA ASN A 198 -32.28 -35.84 29.54
C ASN A 198 -31.04 -35.49 28.69
N ALA A 199 -30.33 -36.49 28.18
CA ALA A 199 -29.18 -36.27 27.31
C ALA A 199 -29.58 -35.70 25.94
N GLU A 200 -30.75 -36.08 25.42
CA GLU A 200 -31.32 -35.50 24.20
C GLU A 200 -31.71 -34.03 24.41
N ASP A 201 -32.35 -33.70 25.53
CA ASP A 201 -32.73 -32.32 25.88
C ASP A 201 -31.48 -31.44 26.10
N GLU A 202 -30.46 -31.96 26.78
CA GLU A 202 -29.16 -31.27 26.96
C GLU A 202 -28.46 -31.04 25.62
N LYS A 203 -28.45 -32.05 24.74
CA LYS A 203 -27.91 -31.93 23.39
C LYS A 203 -28.64 -30.83 22.61
N GLN A 204 -29.97 -30.83 22.63
CA GLN A 204 -30.76 -29.83 21.93
C GLN A 204 -30.44 -28.41 22.43
N LYS A 205 -30.32 -28.23 23.75
CA LYS A 205 -29.97 -26.93 24.34
C LYS A 205 -28.59 -26.44 23.87
N VAL A 206 -27.59 -27.33 23.85
CA VAL A 206 -26.24 -26.99 23.37
C VAL A 206 -26.25 -26.68 21.87
N GLU A 207 -27.05 -27.39 21.08
CA GLU A 207 -27.21 -27.10 19.65
C GLU A 207 -27.86 -25.73 19.41
N GLU A 208 -28.86 -25.35 20.21
CA GLU A 208 -29.48 -24.02 20.16
C GLU A 208 -28.50 -22.91 20.55
N GLU A 209 -27.74 -23.08 21.63
CA GLU A 209 -26.68 -22.16 22.04
C GLU A 209 -25.59 -22.01 20.97
N LEU A 210 -25.14 -23.12 20.38
CA LEU A 210 -24.17 -23.11 19.28
C LEU A 210 -24.69 -22.36 18.06
N MET A 211 -25.99 -22.51 17.74
CA MET A 211 -26.61 -21.79 16.63
C MET A 211 -26.77 -20.29 16.92
N ALA A 212 -27.03 -19.90 18.17
CA ALA A 212 -27.05 -18.50 18.59
C ALA A 212 -25.66 -17.86 18.47
N GLU A 213 -24.63 -18.51 19.00
CA GLU A 213 -23.24 -18.05 18.93
C GLU A 213 -22.75 -17.92 17.47
N ARG A 214 -23.13 -18.87 16.61
CA ARG A 214 -22.82 -18.79 15.17
C ARG A 214 -23.45 -17.56 14.51
N ARG A 215 -24.70 -17.21 14.87
CA ARG A 215 -25.38 -16.02 14.33
C ARG A 215 -24.70 -14.74 14.83
N GLU A 216 -24.38 -14.67 16.11
CA GLU A 216 -23.66 -13.54 16.70
C GLU A 216 -22.30 -13.36 16.02
N LYS A 217 -21.52 -14.44 15.85
CA LYS A 217 -20.25 -14.40 15.14
C LYS A 217 -20.37 -13.88 13.70
N VAL A 218 -21.43 -14.25 12.98
CA VAL A 218 -21.68 -13.74 11.63
C VAL A 218 -21.99 -12.24 11.68
N ALA A 219 -22.87 -11.81 12.58
CA ALA A 219 -23.17 -10.39 12.75
C ALA A 219 -21.93 -9.56 13.11
N LEU A 220 -21.08 -10.04 14.03
CA LEU A 220 -19.82 -9.37 14.35
C LEU A 220 -18.90 -9.28 13.14
N ARG A 221 -18.76 -10.35 12.34
CA ARG A 221 -17.95 -10.28 11.11
C ARG A 221 -18.48 -9.25 10.13
N GLU A 222 -19.80 -9.13 9.96
CA GLU A 222 -20.40 -8.12 9.09
C GLU A 222 -20.10 -6.71 9.62
N THR A 223 -20.18 -6.48 10.94
CA THR A 223 -19.81 -5.18 11.53
C THR A 223 -18.34 -4.85 11.33
N VAL A 224 -17.45 -5.82 11.49
CA VAL A 224 -16.01 -5.63 11.25
C VAL A 224 -15.76 -5.31 9.79
N GLN A 225 -16.38 -6.02 8.85
CA GLN A 225 -16.26 -5.72 7.42
C GLN A 225 -16.75 -4.31 7.07
N ALA A 226 -17.87 -3.88 7.65
CA ALA A 226 -18.40 -2.54 7.45
C ALA A 226 -17.45 -1.46 8.01
N LEU A 227 -16.89 -1.69 9.20
CA LEU A 227 -15.91 -0.78 9.81
C LEU A 227 -14.61 -0.73 9.00
N THR A 228 -14.09 -1.87 8.53
CA THR A 228 -12.91 -1.90 7.67
C THR A 228 -13.13 -1.11 6.38
N ALA A 229 -14.26 -1.34 5.68
CA ALA A 229 -14.59 -0.57 4.49
C ALA A 229 -14.71 0.94 4.76
N ARG A 230 -15.22 1.33 5.94
CA ARG A 230 -15.30 2.74 6.34
C ARG A 230 -13.92 3.34 6.63
N VAL A 231 -13.03 2.59 7.26
CA VAL A 231 -11.63 3.02 7.48
C VAL A 231 -10.94 3.21 6.13
N ASP A 232 -11.04 2.25 5.21
CA ASP A 232 -10.45 2.34 3.88
C ASP A 232 -10.95 3.58 3.12
N GLU A 233 -12.24 3.88 3.21
CA GLU A 233 -12.83 5.08 2.59
C GLU A 233 -12.27 6.38 3.20
N LEU A 234 -12.17 6.45 4.54
CA LEU A 234 -11.62 7.62 5.23
C LEU A 234 -10.12 7.81 4.91
N GLU A 235 -9.36 6.73 4.84
CA GLU A 235 -7.95 6.77 4.45
C GLU A 235 -7.80 7.29 3.02
N HIS A 236 -8.62 6.81 2.08
CA HIS A 236 -8.60 7.31 0.70
C HIS A 236 -8.99 8.79 0.63
N GLN A 237 -10.01 9.23 1.37
CA GLN A 237 -10.41 10.65 1.45
C GLN A 237 -9.30 11.53 2.03
N ALA A 238 -8.61 11.08 3.08
CA ALA A 238 -7.50 11.78 3.69
C ALA A 238 -6.29 11.86 2.76
N GLN A 239 -5.96 10.77 2.07
CA GLN A 239 -4.89 10.74 1.08
C GLN A 239 -5.18 11.68 -0.10
N TYR A 240 -6.40 11.64 -0.63
CA TYR A 240 -6.82 12.53 -1.72
C TYR A 240 -6.77 14.00 -1.31
N SER A 241 -7.30 14.35 -0.14
CA SER A 241 -7.30 15.72 0.38
C SER A 241 -5.87 16.22 0.60
N ARG A 242 -4.99 15.39 1.17
CA ARG A 242 -3.57 15.72 1.38
C ARG A 242 -2.82 15.92 0.07
N ALA A 243 -3.08 15.08 -0.93
CA ALA A 243 -2.46 15.19 -2.24
C ALA A 243 -2.91 16.44 -3.00
N SER A 244 -4.21 16.78 -2.96
CA SER A 244 -4.74 17.99 -3.61
C SER A 244 -4.21 19.25 -2.92
N GLN A 245 -4.33 19.35 -1.58
CA GLN A 245 -3.88 20.52 -0.84
C GLN A 245 -2.37 20.75 -0.97
N SER A 246 -1.56 19.69 -0.81
CA SER A 246 -0.10 19.82 -0.93
C SER A 246 0.35 20.14 -2.35
N GLY A 247 -0.35 19.68 -3.38
CA GLY A 247 -0.02 19.98 -4.78
C GLY A 247 -0.35 21.43 -5.11
N ASP A 248 -1.60 21.83 -4.83
CA ASP A 248 -2.12 23.15 -5.16
C ASP A 248 -1.38 24.26 -4.38
N ASP A 249 -1.11 24.06 -3.08
CA ASP A 249 -0.39 25.04 -2.26
C ASP A 249 1.06 25.24 -2.74
N VAL A 250 1.74 24.14 -3.09
CA VAL A 250 3.11 24.20 -3.60
C VAL A 250 3.17 24.91 -4.94
N ASP A 251 2.21 24.67 -5.84
CA ASP A 251 2.17 25.30 -7.15
C ASP A 251 1.75 26.78 -7.09
N ILE A 252 0.86 27.15 -6.17
CA ILE A 252 0.54 28.54 -5.85
C ILE A 252 1.79 29.26 -5.31
N LEU A 253 2.50 28.67 -4.34
CA LEU A 253 3.72 29.27 -3.77
C LEU A 253 4.82 29.42 -4.82
N LYS A 254 5.01 28.43 -5.71
CA LYS A 254 5.96 28.57 -6.83
C LYS A 254 5.58 29.73 -7.74
N THR A 255 4.30 29.86 -8.07
CA THR A 255 3.80 30.96 -8.92
C THR A 255 4.04 32.31 -8.24
N GLN A 256 3.79 32.41 -6.93
CA GLN A 256 4.03 33.61 -6.16
C GLN A 256 5.52 33.98 -6.11
N ILE A 257 6.40 33.02 -5.85
CA ILE A 257 7.86 33.23 -5.87
C ILE A 257 8.31 33.71 -7.25
N GLN A 258 7.74 33.16 -8.33
CA GLN A 258 8.07 33.57 -9.69
C GLN A 258 7.64 35.02 -9.97
N ILE A 259 6.43 35.41 -9.58
CA ILE A 259 5.95 36.79 -9.72
C ILE A 259 6.86 37.75 -8.95
N PHE A 260 7.13 37.47 -7.68
CA PHE A 260 8.02 38.32 -6.88
C PHE A 260 9.41 38.41 -7.49
N LYS A 261 9.95 37.32 -8.00
CA LYS A 261 11.24 37.33 -8.70
C LYS A 261 11.20 38.25 -9.91
N ASP A 262 10.17 38.16 -10.74
CA ASP A 262 10.03 38.99 -11.94
C ASP A 262 9.86 40.48 -11.58
N ASP A 263 9.10 40.78 -10.53
CA ASP A 263 8.94 42.13 -9.98
C ASP A 263 10.28 42.69 -9.44
N PHE A 264 11.04 41.90 -8.69
CA PHE A 264 12.37 42.30 -8.20
C PHE A 264 13.35 42.56 -9.35
N GLU A 265 13.34 41.72 -10.38
CA GLU A 265 14.16 41.93 -11.57
C GLU A 265 13.74 43.18 -12.34
N GLN A 266 12.43 43.46 -12.40
CA GLN A 266 11.91 44.65 -13.04
C GLN A 266 12.30 45.93 -12.29
N GLU A 267 12.08 45.96 -10.97
CA GLU A 267 12.50 47.07 -10.11
C GLU A 267 14.01 47.31 -10.21
N ARG A 268 14.81 46.25 -10.29
CA ARG A 268 16.26 46.36 -10.51
C ARG A 268 16.58 47.02 -11.86
N ARG A 269 15.94 46.61 -12.95
CA ARG A 269 16.13 47.21 -14.29
C ARG A 269 15.73 48.69 -14.29
N ASP A 270 14.63 49.02 -13.62
CA ASP A 270 14.14 50.39 -13.51
C ASP A 270 15.11 51.25 -12.68
N ARG A 271 15.68 50.69 -11.60
CA ARG A 271 16.73 51.34 -10.81
C ARG A 271 18.01 51.57 -11.59
N GLU A 272 18.48 50.58 -12.36
CA GLU A 272 19.67 50.72 -13.22
C GLU A 272 19.44 51.83 -14.28
N THR A 273 18.24 51.90 -14.85
CA THR A 273 17.85 52.95 -15.80
C THR A 273 17.82 54.34 -15.14
N ALA A 274 17.23 54.44 -13.95
CA ALA A 274 17.19 55.68 -13.20
C ALA A 274 18.61 56.14 -12.80
N GLN A 275 19.46 55.21 -12.38
CA GLN A 275 20.87 55.49 -12.13
C GLN A 275 21.57 55.99 -13.39
N GLY A 276 21.36 55.37 -14.55
CA GLY A 276 21.89 55.87 -15.83
C GLY A 276 21.52 57.33 -16.10
N LYS A 277 20.23 57.68 -15.95
CA LYS A 277 19.75 59.06 -16.11
C LYS A 277 20.36 60.03 -15.10
N VAL A 278 20.58 59.61 -13.86
CA VAL A 278 21.26 60.43 -12.85
C VAL A 278 22.69 60.75 -13.29
N HIS A 279 23.45 59.75 -13.76
CA HIS A 279 24.81 59.98 -14.25
C HIS A 279 24.83 60.92 -15.47
N GLU A 280 23.89 60.76 -16.41
CA GLU A 280 23.74 61.65 -17.57
C GLU A 280 23.48 63.10 -17.13
N LEU A 281 22.53 63.31 -16.21
CA LEU A 281 22.22 64.64 -15.68
C LEU A 281 23.38 65.24 -14.88
N GLU A 282 24.13 64.42 -14.14
CA GLU A 282 25.35 64.86 -13.45
C GLU A 282 26.43 65.32 -14.43
N ASP A 283 26.59 64.63 -15.56
CA ASP A 283 27.51 65.02 -16.64
C ASP A 283 27.08 66.31 -17.34
N GLU A 284 25.79 66.46 -17.65
CA GLU A 284 25.25 67.70 -18.21
C GLU A 284 25.45 68.88 -17.24
N LEU A 285 25.14 68.69 -15.95
CA LEU A 285 25.38 69.70 -14.91
C LEU A 285 26.87 70.07 -14.81
N ARG A 286 27.77 69.09 -14.92
CA ARG A 286 29.22 69.31 -14.93
C ARG A 286 29.64 70.18 -16.12
N ILE A 287 29.15 69.88 -17.32
CA ILE A 287 29.44 70.64 -18.54
C ILE A 287 28.91 72.08 -18.41
N VAL A 288 27.66 72.26 -17.97
CA VAL A 288 27.05 73.59 -17.81
C VAL A 288 27.79 74.41 -16.75
N LYS A 289 28.19 73.81 -15.62
CA LYS A 289 29.02 74.48 -14.61
C LYS A 289 30.35 74.94 -15.21
N GLN A 290 31.06 74.09 -15.95
CA GLN A 290 32.31 74.46 -16.62
C GLN A 290 32.11 75.61 -17.62
N GLN A 291 31.04 75.56 -18.43
CA GLN A 291 30.70 76.63 -19.36
C GLN A 291 30.40 77.95 -18.64
N LEU A 292 29.63 77.90 -17.54
CA LEU A 292 29.33 79.08 -16.74
C LEU A 292 30.60 79.69 -16.14
N GLU A 293 31.50 78.88 -15.60
CA GLU A 293 32.79 79.35 -15.11
C GLU A 293 33.63 79.98 -16.23
N MET A 294 33.62 79.41 -17.43
CA MET A 294 34.29 80.01 -18.60
C MET A 294 33.70 81.38 -18.94
N PHE A 295 32.38 81.50 -19.07
CA PHE A 295 31.73 82.78 -19.34
C PHE A 295 31.97 83.82 -18.24
N GLN A 296 31.97 83.40 -16.96
CA GLN A 296 32.29 84.29 -15.84
C GLN A 296 33.75 84.78 -15.91
N ARG A 297 34.71 83.88 -16.20
CA ARG A 297 36.13 84.26 -16.40
C ARG A 297 36.28 85.22 -17.58
N ASP A 298 35.62 84.97 -18.71
CA ASP A 298 35.68 85.83 -19.89
C ASP A 298 35.05 87.21 -19.63
N ALA A 299 33.92 87.26 -18.91
CA ALA A 299 33.29 88.51 -18.50
C ALA A 299 34.19 89.30 -17.55
N MET A 300 34.83 88.65 -16.56
CA MET A 300 35.77 89.28 -15.64
C MET A 300 37.01 89.80 -16.37
N THR A 301 37.61 89.02 -17.26
CA THR A 301 38.78 89.46 -18.05
C THR A 301 38.43 90.59 -19.01
N SER A 302 37.23 90.58 -19.62
CA SER A 302 36.71 91.68 -20.46
C SER A 302 36.46 92.96 -19.65
N MET A 303 35.85 92.85 -18.47
CA MET A 303 35.70 93.97 -17.52
C MET A 303 37.06 94.53 -17.11
N GLN A 304 38.00 93.65 -16.74
CA GLN A 304 39.34 94.03 -16.33
C GLN A 304 40.11 94.71 -17.46
N ARG A 305 39.99 94.21 -18.69
CA ARG A 305 40.57 94.83 -19.89
C ARG A 305 39.98 96.21 -20.17
N ARG A 306 38.66 96.35 -20.19
CA ARG A 306 37.99 97.66 -20.35
C ARG A 306 38.40 98.66 -19.26
N ARG A 307 38.53 98.19 -18.01
CA ARG A 307 39.04 99.01 -16.90
C ARG A 307 40.48 99.45 -17.13
N GLN A 308 41.37 98.54 -17.55
CA GLN A 308 42.76 98.86 -17.86
C GLN A 308 42.87 99.85 -19.03
N GLU A 309 42.11 99.64 -20.11
CA GLU A 309 42.06 100.55 -21.26
C GLU A 309 41.56 101.95 -20.86
N ALA A 310 40.51 102.04 -20.04
CA ALA A 310 40.00 103.31 -19.52
C ALA A 310 41.03 104.02 -18.63
N LEU A 311 41.76 103.28 -17.78
CA LEU A 311 42.85 103.84 -16.96
C LEU A 311 44.01 104.33 -17.83
N GLN A 312 44.41 103.56 -18.84
CA GLN A 312 45.46 103.95 -19.79
C GLN A 312 45.04 105.17 -20.62
N GLU A 313 43.77 105.26 -21.01
CA GLU A 313 43.24 106.40 -21.74
C GLU A 313 43.18 107.65 -20.85
N TYR A 314 42.75 107.51 -19.59
CA TYR A 314 42.84 108.58 -18.61
C TYR A 314 44.28 109.04 -18.41
N GLU A 315 45.24 108.10 -18.29
CA GLU A 315 46.66 108.41 -18.17
C GLU A 315 47.19 109.13 -19.42
N ARG A 316 46.83 108.67 -20.63
CA ARG A 316 47.16 109.36 -21.90
C ARG A 316 46.60 110.77 -21.94
N GLN A 317 45.35 110.98 -21.55
CA GLN A 317 44.71 112.30 -21.53
C GLN A 317 45.34 113.20 -20.47
N TYR A 318 45.63 112.66 -19.29
CA TYR A 318 46.34 113.36 -18.23
C TYR A 318 47.70 113.86 -18.73
N TYR A 319 48.52 112.99 -19.35
CA TYR A 319 49.82 113.38 -19.91
C TYR A 319 49.71 114.30 -21.14
N ASN A 320 48.71 114.13 -22.01
CA ASN A 320 48.52 115.01 -23.17
C ASN A 320 48.03 116.42 -22.77
N GLN A 321 47.23 116.53 -21.72
CA GLN A 321 46.71 117.81 -21.22
C GLN A 321 47.72 118.50 -20.27
N HIS A 322 48.52 117.73 -19.52
CA HIS A 322 49.59 118.23 -18.65
C HIS A 322 50.98 118.32 -19.32
N ASN A 323 51.11 118.10 -20.64
CA ASN A 323 52.33 118.39 -21.40
C ASN A 323 52.35 119.77 -22.07
N GLN A 324 51.49 120.70 -21.64
CA GLN A 324 51.76 122.13 -21.82
C GLN A 324 52.29 122.74 -20.51
N GLY A 325 53.60 122.53 -20.31
CA GLY A 325 54.37 123.23 -19.29
C GLY A 325 54.69 122.38 -18.07
N LEU A 326 55.87 121.74 -18.08
CA LEU A 326 56.98 122.09 -17.19
C LEU A 326 58.21 121.27 -17.57
N VAL A 327 59.21 121.99 -18.08
CA VAL A 327 60.58 121.52 -18.24
C VAL A 327 61.30 121.68 -16.89
N ALA A 328 62.25 120.75 -16.65
CA ALA A 328 63.25 120.73 -15.58
C ALA A 328 62.73 120.18 -14.22
N ARG A 329 63.52 119.41 -13.45
CA ARG A 329 64.96 119.19 -13.44
C ARG A 329 65.23 117.90 -12.65
N GLY A 330 66.23 117.13 -13.07
CA GLY A 330 66.67 115.92 -12.37
C GLY A 330 67.16 116.18 -10.94
N GLY A 331 67.00 115.16 -10.10
CA GLY A 331 67.49 115.14 -8.72
C GLY A 331 67.14 113.81 -8.06
N ASN A 332 68.16 112.97 -7.90
CA ASN A 332 68.12 111.53 -7.68
C ASN A 332 67.87 111.10 -6.22
N TYR A 333 67.26 109.91 -6.06
CA TYR A 333 67.25 108.97 -4.90
C TYR A 333 66.25 109.13 -3.74
N PRO A 334 65.97 108.05 -2.97
CA PRO A 334 65.76 106.65 -3.38
C PRO A 334 64.51 105.98 -2.74
N ARG A 335 64.01 104.96 -3.43
CA ARG A 335 63.17 103.82 -3.01
C ARG A 335 62.88 103.69 -1.49
N ALA A 336 61.71 104.14 -1.08
CA ALA A 336 61.08 103.79 0.20
C ALA A 336 59.95 102.79 -0.07
N GLY A 337 60.13 101.55 0.40
CA GLY A 337 59.05 100.58 0.50
C GLY A 337 58.19 100.92 1.72
N ASN A 338 56.92 101.26 1.49
CA ASN A 338 55.86 101.15 2.49
C ASN A 338 55.28 99.73 2.38
N LEU A 339 55.24 98.91 3.43
CA LEU A 339 54.58 99.04 4.74
C LEU A 339 53.05 99.11 4.66
N TYR A 340 52.47 98.07 5.27
CA TYR A 340 51.21 97.99 6.02
C TYR A 340 49.91 97.82 5.21
N MET A 341 49.26 96.64 5.28
CA MET A 341 48.36 96.09 6.35
C MET A 341 46.90 96.37 5.94
N ASP A 342 45.87 95.57 6.23
CA ASP A 342 45.68 94.41 7.09
C ASP A 342 44.34 93.75 6.74
N SER A 343 44.07 92.62 7.40
CA SER A 343 42.78 91.97 7.72
C SER A 343 42.62 90.60 7.04
N ASN A 344 43.24 89.52 7.57
CA ASN A 344 42.90 88.78 8.81
C ASN A 344 41.60 87.97 8.56
N VAL A 345 41.56 86.65 8.75
CA VAL A 345 41.23 86.00 10.03
C VAL A 345 41.23 84.47 9.84
N VAL A 346 42.11 83.79 10.61
CA VAL A 346 42.01 82.52 11.39
C VAL A 346 41.06 81.39 10.97
N ALA A 347 41.30 80.11 11.29
CA ALA A 347 42.43 79.40 11.89
C ALA A 347 42.14 77.91 11.65
N ASP A 348 43.12 77.20 11.10
CA ASP A 348 43.20 75.75 11.17
C ASP A 348 44.08 75.38 12.36
N GLY A 349 43.73 74.26 12.98
CA GLY A 349 44.56 73.49 13.88
C GLY A 349 43.71 72.85 14.97
N ASP A 350 43.91 71.60 15.35
CA ASP A 350 44.75 70.53 14.85
C ASP A 350 44.37 69.30 15.70
N ASP A 351 44.62 68.13 15.15
CA ASP A 351 45.16 66.95 15.82
C ASP A 351 44.33 66.09 16.81
N GLU A 352 44.18 64.84 16.36
CA GLU A 352 44.69 63.59 16.96
C GLU A 352 43.96 62.91 18.15
N ASP A 353 43.39 61.74 17.79
CA ASP A 353 43.86 60.40 18.17
C ASP A 353 43.27 59.65 19.37
N ASP A 354 43.03 58.35 19.07
CA ASP A 354 42.90 57.12 19.85
C ASP A 354 42.09 57.07 21.17
N THR A 355 41.07 56.19 21.23
CA THR A 355 41.08 54.90 21.98
C THR A 355 39.68 54.21 22.10
N GLN A 356 39.68 52.92 21.72
CA GLN A 356 38.97 51.72 22.24
C GLN A 356 37.58 51.74 22.96
N GLU A 357 36.64 51.01 22.32
CA GLU A 357 35.62 50.01 22.80
C GLU A 357 34.68 50.31 24.03
N PRO A 358 33.75 49.40 24.40
CA PRO A 358 32.39 49.21 23.86
C PRO A 358 31.29 49.31 24.97
N GLU A 359 30.05 48.89 24.66
CA GLU A 359 28.91 48.53 25.56
C GLU A 359 27.62 49.38 25.46
N GLY A 360 26.52 48.71 25.08
CA GLY A 360 25.34 48.46 25.94
C GLY A 360 24.31 49.58 26.27
N GLY A 361 23.02 49.27 26.02
CA GLY A 361 21.83 49.85 26.70
C GLY A 361 21.12 50.93 25.88
N PHE A 362 19.98 50.67 25.21
CA PHE A 362 18.58 50.51 25.68
C PHE A 362 17.83 51.84 25.90
N ASP A 363 16.54 51.82 25.53
CA ASP A 363 15.48 52.84 25.64
C ASP A 363 15.55 54.06 24.70
N GLU A 364 14.48 54.65 24.18
CA GLU A 364 13.03 54.42 24.09
C GLU A 364 12.53 55.69 23.37
N ILE A 365 11.81 55.60 22.25
CA ILE A 365 11.08 56.77 21.69
C ILE A 365 9.70 56.34 21.22
N ASP A 366 8.73 56.89 21.95
CA ASP A 366 7.29 56.99 21.68
C ASP A 366 6.94 57.79 20.41
N GLY A 367 5.77 57.46 19.86
CA GLY A 367 4.83 58.44 19.28
C GLY A 367 4.83 58.54 17.73
N PHE A 368 3.89 57.87 17.05
CA PHE A 368 2.65 58.44 16.46
C PHE A 368 2.93 59.42 15.27
N ASP A 369 2.47 59.22 14.02
CA ASP A 369 1.06 59.07 13.61
C ASP A 369 0.88 58.57 12.14
N MET A 370 -0.36 58.18 11.85
CA MET A 370 -0.95 57.38 10.76
C MET A 370 -1.01 57.98 9.34
N VAL A 371 -1.07 57.12 8.30
CA VAL A 371 -1.98 57.27 7.12
C VAL A 371 -2.41 55.88 6.57
N ASP A 372 -3.69 55.78 6.17
CA ASP A 372 -4.59 54.64 5.95
C ASP A 372 -4.30 53.58 4.84
N GLY A 373 -4.69 52.31 5.08
CA GLY A 373 -4.91 51.28 4.05
C GLY A 373 -5.05 49.84 4.61
N PRO A 374 -5.86 48.92 4.01
CA PRO A 374 -6.71 47.96 4.73
C PRO A 374 -6.04 46.70 5.29
N ILE A 375 -6.55 46.26 6.44
CA ILE A 375 -6.15 45.09 7.24
C ILE A 375 -6.44 43.74 6.54
N PRO A 376 -5.49 42.79 6.56
CA PRO A 376 -5.78 41.36 6.71
C PRO A 376 -5.44 40.93 8.13
N GLN A 377 -6.44 40.41 8.85
CA GLN A 377 -6.28 39.91 10.22
C GLN A 377 -5.47 38.61 10.20
N GLY A 378 -4.37 38.60 10.95
CA GLY A 378 -3.54 37.42 11.17
C GLY A 378 -2.55 37.65 12.31
N LYS A 379 -3.00 38.30 13.39
CA LYS A 379 -2.22 38.39 14.63
C LYS A 379 -2.27 37.02 15.30
N GLN A 380 -1.07 36.48 15.53
CA GLN A 380 -0.80 35.33 16.37
C GLN A 380 -1.54 35.47 17.70
N SER A 381 -2.44 34.53 17.99
CA SER A 381 -3.13 34.45 19.27
C SER A 381 -2.35 33.51 20.18
N SER A 382 -1.43 34.07 20.96
CA SER A 382 -0.73 33.41 22.07
C SER A 382 -1.62 33.08 23.28
N ASP A 383 -2.94 33.18 23.13
CA ASP A 383 -3.92 33.19 24.23
C ASP A 383 -4.71 31.89 24.38
N PHE A 384 -4.39 30.87 23.59
CA PHE A 384 -5.06 29.58 23.63
C PHE A 384 -4.08 28.40 23.69
N LEU A 385 -4.41 27.44 24.54
CA LEU A 385 -3.76 26.14 24.72
C LEU A 385 -4.71 25.06 24.19
N GLU A 386 -4.19 24.09 23.44
CA GLU A 386 -5.01 23.04 22.83
C GLU A 386 -4.77 21.67 23.48
N CYS A 387 -5.85 20.90 23.63
CA CYS A 387 -5.74 19.51 24.07
C CYS A 387 -5.05 18.66 22.97
N PRO A 388 -3.95 17.96 23.26
CA PRO A 388 -3.21 17.21 22.26
C PRO A 388 -3.96 15.97 21.73
N LYS A 389 -5.04 15.54 22.39
CA LYS A 389 -5.84 14.38 21.99
C LYS A 389 -6.99 14.75 21.03
N CYS A 390 -7.77 15.79 21.36
CA CYS A 390 -8.95 16.18 20.59
C CYS A 390 -8.89 17.58 19.96
N GLN A 391 -7.74 18.28 20.07
CA GLN A 391 -7.48 19.63 19.55
C GLN A 391 -8.47 20.71 20.03
N LYS A 392 -9.17 20.45 21.14
CA LYS A 392 -10.07 21.44 21.73
C LYS A 392 -9.24 22.58 22.34
N ALA A 393 -9.55 23.81 21.94
CA ALA A 393 -8.88 25.02 22.40
C ALA A 393 -9.43 25.52 23.76
N TYR A 394 -8.53 25.90 24.64
CA TYR A 394 -8.76 26.47 25.96
C TYR A 394 -8.01 27.78 26.07
N ARG A 395 -8.52 28.77 26.80
CA ARG A 395 -7.76 30.00 27.04
C ARG A 395 -6.58 29.74 27.96
N THR A 396 -5.50 30.52 27.86
CA THR A 396 -4.31 30.39 28.74
C THR A 396 -4.67 30.48 30.24
N GLU A 397 -5.72 31.24 30.57
CA GLU A 397 -6.26 31.38 31.94
C GLU A 397 -7.00 30.13 32.45
N GLN A 398 -7.43 29.23 31.55
CA GLN A 398 -8.20 28.01 31.86
C GLN A 398 -7.32 26.74 31.81
N HIS A 399 -6.03 26.87 32.09
CA HIS A 399 -5.08 25.76 32.08
C HIS A 399 -5.48 24.58 32.99
N THR A 400 -6.14 24.84 34.12
CA THR A 400 -6.62 23.77 35.02
C THR A 400 -7.76 22.95 34.40
N GLU A 401 -8.67 23.59 33.67
CA GLU A 401 -9.76 22.91 32.96
C GLU A 401 -9.24 22.07 31.78
N LEU A 402 -8.18 22.55 31.12
CA LEU A 402 -7.48 21.78 30.09
C LEU A 402 -6.84 20.50 30.67
N LEU A 403 -6.20 20.57 31.84
CA LEU A 403 -5.60 19.40 32.48
C LEU A 403 -6.65 18.36 32.90
N GLU A 404 -7.73 18.81 33.56
CA GLU A 404 -8.84 17.92 33.93
C GLU A 404 -9.46 17.26 32.69
N HIS A 405 -9.55 18.00 31.58
CA HIS A 405 -10.02 17.46 30.32
C HIS A 405 -9.06 16.42 29.71
N ILE A 406 -7.74 16.64 29.73
CA ILE A 406 -6.75 15.69 29.21
C ILE A 406 -6.84 14.32 29.91
N ASP A 407 -7.14 14.32 31.21
CA ASP A 407 -7.25 13.12 32.04
C ASP A 407 -8.47 12.26 31.69
N VAL A 408 -9.55 12.87 31.21
CA VAL A 408 -10.79 12.18 30.80
C VAL A 408 -10.98 12.08 29.29
N CYS A 409 -10.11 12.71 28.50
CA CYS A 409 -10.18 12.70 27.05
C CYS A 409 -9.67 11.35 26.51
N CYS A 410 -10.58 10.58 25.90
CA CYS A 410 -10.28 9.44 25.05
C CYS A 410 -10.38 9.86 23.58
N ASP A 411 -9.52 9.30 22.73
CA ASP A 411 -9.26 9.69 21.34
C ASP A 411 -10.52 9.91 20.48
#